data_AF-A0A8X7W670-F1
#
_entry.id   AF-A0A8X7W670-F1
#
_cell.length_a   1.000
_cell.length_b   1.000
_cell.length_c   1.000
_cell.angle_alpha   90.00
_cell.angle_beta   90.00
_cell.angle_gamma   90.00
#
_symmetry.space_group_name_H-M   'P 1'
#
loop_
_entity.id
_entity.type
_entity.pdbx_description
1 polymer ?
#
loop_
_entity_poly.entity_id
_entity_poly.type
_entity_poly.pdbx_seq_one_letter_code
_entity_poly.pdbx_strand_id
1 'polypeptide(L)'
;MAEAGDENLYAAARDIARALGKDPSAAGDILQILSGYGATGNTSSNSRTNASHGGGANLNLDRSLNSLERQISSYIVEDRPIWSDPVDSRSFLDAVDELIALAGDLRSMPGDKSVAVCLSRADELIQQVMFRLQEEFGYVMDRASESFDSDDEFSGEEDNDISYDQVIVARPVTDYKIVIEPLQSSVIGDLNAIALRMVSGGFGKECSRVYSSRRREFLEESLSRLHLRGLSMEEVQDSPWQDLEDEIDRWIKAVTMVFRVFFPSERLLCDRVSLIFLSHP
;
A
#
# COMPACT_ATOMS: atom_id res chain seq x y z
N MET A 1 4.44 -50.16 -25.59
CA MET A 1 5.27 -49.05 -26.08
C MET A 1 6.00 -48.35 -24.91
N ALA A 2 6.63 -49.10 -24.00
CA ALA A 2 7.32 -48.55 -22.81
C ALA A 2 8.86 -48.69 -22.87
N GLU A 3 9.39 -49.65 -23.64
CA GLU A 3 10.85 -49.89 -23.74
C GLU A 3 11.64 -48.75 -24.41
N ALA A 4 11.03 -47.97 -25.30
CA ALA A 4 11.72 -46.89 -26.00
C ALA A 4 12.03 -45.66 -25.11
N GLY A 5 11.39 -45.55 -23.94
CA GLY A 5 11.66 -44.47 -22.97
C GLY A 5 12.94 -44.72 -22.18
N ASP A 6 13.17 -45.96 -21.76
CA ASP A 6 14.28 -46.32 -20.89
C ASP A 6 15.63 -46.36 -21.63
N GLU A 7 15.66 -46.82 -22.88
CA GLU A 7 16.89 -46.77 -23.69
C GLU A 7 17.37 -45.32 -23.94
N ASN A 8 16.43 -44.39 -24.12
CA ASN A 8 16.75 -42.97 -24.32
C ASN A 8 17.30 -42.32 -23.05
N LEU A 9 16.79 -42.69 -21.88
CA LEU A 9 17.31 -42.22 -20.59
C LEU A 9 18.71 -42.77 -20.31
N TYR A 10 18.95 -44.04 -20.66
CA TYR A 10 20.25 -44.68 -20.50
C TYR A 10 21.31 -44.05 -21.41
N ALA A 11 20.95 -43.73 -22.66
CA ALA A 11 21.83 -43.04 -23.60
C ALA A 11 22.19 -41.63 -23.10
N ALA A 12 21.19 -40.86 -22.63
CA ALA A 12 21.40 -39.52 -22.09
C ALA A 12 22.28 -39.51 -20.84
N ALA A 13 22.06 -40.44 -19.90
CA ALA A 13 22.89 -40.57 -18.69
C ALA A 13 24.35 -40.88 -19.02
N ARG A 14 24.61 -41.68 -20.07
CA ARG A 14 25.95 -42.04 -20.50
C ARG A 14 26.70 -40.87 -21.13
N ASP A 15 26.00 -40.03 -21.89
CA ASP A 15 26.60 -38.84 -22.52
C ASP A 15 26.91 -37.74 -21.48
N ILE A 16 26.06 -37.59 -20.47
CA ILE A 16 26.34 -36.71 -19.32
C ILE A 16 27.56 -37.22 -18.53
N ALA A 17 27.67 -38.53 -18.29
CA ALA A 17 28.82 -39.11 -17.59
C ALA A 17 30.15 -38.86 -18.35
N ARG A 18 30.14 -38.96 -19.69
CA ARG A 18 31.30 -38.62 -20.54
C ARG A 18 31.64 -37.13 -20.50
N ALA A 19 30.63 -36.25 -20.57
CA ALA A 19 30.83 -34.80 -20.54
C ALA A 19 31.42 -34.34 -19.19
N LEU A 20 31.12 -35.05 -18.11
CA LEU A 20 31.66 -34.82 -16.77
C LEU A 20 33.02 -35.49 -16.53
N GLY A 21 33.60 -36.15 -17.54
CA GLY A 21 34.91 -36.81 -17.46
C GLY A 21 34.96 -38.02 -16.51
N LYS A 22 33.80 -38.57 -16.13
CA LYS A 22 33.72 -39.74 -15.24
C LYS A 22 33.67 -41.04 -16.06
N ASP A 23 34.30 -42.08 -15.53
CA ASP A 23 34.37 -43.42 -16.13
C ASP A 23 32.94 -43.96 -16.40
N PRO A 24 32.65 -44.68 -17.50
CA PRO A 24 31.28 -45.04 -17.88
C PRO A 24 30.59 -46.00 -16.88
N SER A 25 31.35 -46.56 -15.93
CA SER A 25 30.81 -47.27 -14.76
C SER A 25 30.01 -46.37 -13.82
N ALA A 26 30.31 -45.06 -13.74
CA ALA A 26 29.60 -44.10 -12.89
C ALA A 26 28.18 -43.78 -13.39
N ALA A 27 27.85 -44.12 -14.64
CA ALA A 27 26.49 -43.98 -15.16
C ALA A 27 25.50 -44.94 -14.45
N GLY A 28 25.99 -46.08 -13.94
CA GLY A 28 25.18 -47.03 -13.18
C GLY A 28 24.67 -46.46 -11.86
N ASP A 29 25.52 -45.73 -11.13
CA ASP A 29 25.15 -45.10 -9.85
C ASP A 29 24.12 -43.98 -10.03
N ILE A 30 24.24 -43.21 -11.12
CA ILE A 30 23.28 -42.16 -11.49
C ILE A 30 21.91 -42.77 -11.79
N LEU A 31 21.88 -43.90 -12.50
CA LEU A 31 20.63 -44.60 -12.80
C LEU A 31 20.04 -45.28 -11.56
N GLN A 32 20.85 -45.75 -10.61
CA GLN A 32 20.36 -46.27 -9.34
C GLN A 32 19.67 -45.18 -8.50
N ILE A 33 20.21 -43.97 -8.50
CA ILE A 33 19.60 -42.81 -7.83
C ILE A 33 18.27 -42.46 -8.51
N LEU A 34 18.22 -42.44 -9.83
CA LEU A 34 17.00 -42.10 -10.58
C LEU A 34 15.94 -43.20 -10.52
N SER A 35 16.34 -44.47 -10.51
CA SER A 35 15.45 -45.61 -10.35
C SER A 35 14.83 -45.70 -8.96
N GLY A 36 15.44 -45.06 -7.95
CA GLY A 36 14.90 -44.97 -6.58
C GLY A 36 13.72 -44.02 -6.42
N TYR A 37 13.46 -43.13 -7.39
CA TYR A 37 12.39 -42.13 -7.30
C TYR A 37 11.10 -42.51 -8.05
N GLY A 38 11.07 -43.69 -8.70
CA GLY A 38 10.04 -44.04 -9.67
C GLY A 38 9.21 -45.29 -9.38
N ALA A 39 9.08 -45.80 -8.15
CA ALA A 39 8.10 -46.85 -7.84
C ALA A 39 7.78 -46.94 -6.34
N THR A 40 6.64 -46.35 -5.98
CA THR A 40 5.69 -46.67 -4.90
C THR A 40 5.97 -47.83 -3.93
N GLY A 41 5.60 -47.62 -2.66
CA GLY A 41 4.65 -48.54 -2.01
C GLY A 41 5.23 -49.60 -1.07
N ASN A 42 5.18 -49.27 0.22
CA ASN A 42 4.81 -50.12 1.35
C ASN A 42 5.48 -51.52 1.47
N THR A 43 6.46 -51.63 2.36
CA THR A 43 6.71 -52.88 3.11
C THR A 43 7.00 -52.56 4.57
N SER A 44 6.10 -53.00 5.43
CA SER A 44 6.10 -52.82 6.87
C SER A 44 7.35 -53.36 7.54
N SER A 45 7.97 -52.55 8.41
CA SER A 45 8.64 -53.05 9.61
C SER A 45 8.55 -52.02 10.73
N ASN A 46 8.03 -52.47 11.87
CA ASN A 46 7.71 -51.70 13.06
C ASN A 46 8.92 -50.94 13.62
N SER A 47 8.78 -49.63 13.73
CA SER A 47 9.37 -48.83 14.81
C SER A 47 8.34 -47.81 15.25
N ARG A 48 7.84 -47.98 16.48
CA ARG A 48 6.90 -47.06 17.11
C ARG A 48 7.64 -45.76 17.46
N THR A 49 7.49 -44.77 16.60
CA THR A 49 7.58 -43.35 16.98
C THR A 49 6.42 -42.62 16.32
N ASN A 50 5.25 -42.61 16.97
CA ASN A 50 4.20 -41.65 16.67
C ASN A 50 4.69 -40.27 17.10
N ALA A 51 5.42 -39.59 16.20
CA ALA A 51 5.66 -38.17 16.27
C ALA A 51 4.78 -37.51 15.21
N SER A 52 3.74 -36.85 15.67
CA SER A 52 2.85 -35.98 14.91
C SER A 52 3.62 -34.87 14.17
N HIS A 53 4.12 -35.17 12.97
CA HIS A 53 4.87 -34.20 12.16
C HIS A 53 3.99 -33.05 11.63
N GLY A 54 2.66 -33.18 11.61
CA GLY A 54 1.74 -32.08 11.33
C GLY A 54 1.36 -31.21 12.55
N GLY A 55 1.54 -31.72 13.78
CA GLY A 55 1.16 -31.00 15.00
C GLY A 55 2.16 -29.91 15.39
N GLY A 56 3.45 -30.10 15.12
CA GLY A 56 4.49 -29.15 15.50
C GLY A 56 4.43 -27.82 14.73
N ALA A 57 4.15 -27.88 13.42
CA ALA A 57 4.00 -26.69 12.58
C ALA A 57 2.77 -25.87 12.98
N ASN A 58 1.62 -26.53 13.21
CA ASN A 58 0.38 -25.88 13.64
C ASN A 58 0.51 -25.23 15.04
N LEU A 59 1.22 -25.86 15.98
CA LEU A 59 1.46 -25.28 17.30
C LEU A 59 2.39 -24.07 17.26
N ASN A 60 3.36 -24.05 16.34
CA ASN A 60 4.21 -22.88 16.16
C ASN A 60 3.43 -21.72 15.54
N LEU A 61 2.58 -22.01 14.56
CA LEU A 61 1.71 -21.05 13.89
C LEU A 61 0.70 -20.40 14.84
N ASP A 62 0.04 -21.20 15.69
CA ASP A 62 -0.87 -20.68 16.71
C ASP A 62 -0.14 -19.84 17.77
N ARG A 63 1.09 -20.22 18.17
CA ARG A 63 1.91 -19.38 19.06
C ARG A 63 2.30 -18.05 18.42
N SER A 64 2.72 -18.07 17.15
CA SER A 64 3.03 -16.84 16.41
C SER A 64 1.81 -15.95 16.30
N LEU A 65 0.64 -16.51 15.94
CA LEU A 65 -0.61 -15.77 15.88
C LEU A 65 -0.99 -15.17 17.24
N ASN A 66 -0.85 -15.91 18.34
CA ASN A 66 -1.09 -15.39 19.68
C ASN A 66 -0.12 -14.26 20.07
N SER A 67 1.13 -14.31 19.61
CA SER A 67 2.10 -13.24 19.82
C SER A 67 1.71 -11.98 19.07
N LEU A 68 1.39 -12.12 17.78
CA LEU A 68 0.93 -11.03 16.93
C LEU A 68 -0.38 -10.43 17.44
N GLU A 69 -1.34 -11.25 17.84
CA GLU A 69 -2.61 -10.80 18.40
C GLU A 69 -2.38 -9.92 19.63
N ARG A 70 -1.47 -10.28 20.53
CA ARG A 70 -1.14 -9.44 21.69
C ARG A 70 -0.48 -8.12 21.30
N GLN A 71 0.48 -8.17 20.38
CA GLN A 71 1.22 -7.00 19.93
C GLN A 71 0.32 -6.02 19.16
N ILE A 72 -0.50 -6.53 18.25
CA ILE A 72 -1.43 -5.74 17.45
C ILE A 72 -2.56 -5.18 18.32
N SER A 73 -3.08 -5.98 19.28
CA SER A 73 -4.16 -5.52 20.15
C SER A 73 -3.75 -4.33 21.02
N SER A 74 -2.47 -4.19 21.41
CA SER A 74 -2.04 -3.00 22.15
C SER A 74 -2.22 -1.73 21.31
N TYR A 75 -1.90 -1.79 20.02
CA TYR A 75 -2.09 -0.65 19.11
C TYR A 75 -3.55 -0.38 18.78
N ILE A 76 -4.40 -1.42 18.70
CA ILE A 76 -5.84 -1.25 18.42
C ILE A 76 -6.57 -0.63 19.62
N VAL A 77 -6.24 -1.04 20.85
CA VAL A 77 -6.91 -0.58 22.07
C VAL A 77 -6.44 0.82 22.48
N GLU A 78 -5.22 1.19 22.13
CA GLU A 78 -4.68 2.51 22.42
C GLU A 78 -5.35 3.60 21.56
N ASP A 79 -5.93 4.61 22.22
CA ASP A 79 -6.60 5.76 21.60
C ASP A 79 -5.61 6.86 21.11
N ARG A 80 -4.32 6.53 21.00
CA ARG A 80 -3.29 7.46 20.51
C ARG A 80 -2.97 7.18 19.05
N PRO A 81 -2.75 8.20 18.20
CA PRO A 81 -2.36 7.97 16.81
C PRO A 81 -1.00 7.27 16.74
N ILE A 82 -0.94 6.12 16.07
CA ILE A 82 0.26 5.29 15.90
C ILE A 82 1.35 6.08 15.17
N TRP A 83 0.96 6.91 14.20
CA TRP A 83 1.89 7.77 13.44
C TRP A 83 2.41 9.00 14.19
N SER A 84 2.09 9.13 15.49
CA SER A 84 2.74 10.13 16.35
C SER A 84 4.19 9.78 16.69
N ASP A 85 4.54 8.48 16.67
CA ASP A 85 5.90 7.99 16.93
C ASP A 85 6.37 7.10 15.76
N PRO A 86 7.46 7.46 15.05
CA PRO A 86 8.04 6.66 13.98
C PRO A 86 8.45 5.24 14.40
N VAL A 87 8.72 4.99 15.68
CA VAL A 87 9.06 3.65 16.18
C VAL A 87 7.80 2.78 16.27
N ASP A 88 6.71 3.34 16.78
CA ASP A 88 5.42 2.67 16.89
C ASP A 88 4.86 2.35 15.50
N SER A 89 4.91 3.30 14.56
CA SER A 89 4.43 3.06 13.18
C SER A 89 5.18 1.94 12.47
N ARG A 90 6.52 1.89 12.57
CA ARG A 90 7.32 0.82 11.99
C ARG A 90 7.03 -0.53 12.63
N SER A 91 7.01 -0.58 13.96
CA SER A 91 6.79 -1.82 14.71
C SER A 91 5.38 -2.37 14.49
N PHE A 92 4.39 -1.49 14.32
CA PHE A 92 3.04 -1.86 13.94
C PHE A 92 3.00 -2.44 12.52
N LEU A 93 3.58 -1.74 11.53
CA LEU A 93 3.60 -2.21 10.14
C LEU A 93 4.32 -3.55 9.98
N ASP A 94 5.44 -3.76 10.68
CA ASP A 94 6.16 -5.04 10.67
C ASP A 94 5.27 -6.18 11.20
N ALA A 95 4.52 -5.94 12.30
CA ALA A 95 3.58 -6.92 12.82
C ALA A 95 2.41 -7.20 11.86
N VAL A 96 1.94 -6.19 11.13
CA VAL A 96 0.90 -6.35 10.11
C VAL A 96 1.42 -7.18 8.93
N ASP A 97 2.64 -6.93 8.47
CA ASP A 97 3.26 -7.73 7.40
C ASP A 97 3.42 -9.19 7.82
N GLU A 98 3.88 -9.44 9.05
CA GLU A 98 3.96 -10.77 9.62
C GLU A 98 2.58 -11.44 9.69
N LEU A 99 1.54 -10.73 10.12
CA LEU A 99 0.17 -11.26 10.18
C LEU A 99 -0.37 -11.62 8.79
N ILE A 100 -0.18 -10.76 7.79
CA ILE A 100 -0.64 -11.01 6.41
C ILE A 100 0.11 -12.21 5.82
N ALA A 101 1.42 -12.29 6.02
CA ALA A 101 2.22 -13.44 5.59
C ALA A 101 1.75 -14.74 6.26
N LEU A 102 1.50 -14.69 7.57
CA LEU A 102 0.99 -15.82 8.35
C LEU A 102 -0.36 -16.31 7.84
N ALA A 103 -1.28 -15.39 7.53
CA ALA A 103 -2.57 -15.71 6.95
C ALA A 103 -2.43 -16.30 5.53
N GLY A 104 -1.48 -15.82 4.74
CA GLY A 104 -1.15 -16.39 3.43
C GLY A 104 -0.64 -17.84 3.51
N ASP A 105 0.24 -18.12 4.46
CA ASP A 105 0.74 -19.46 4.74
C ASP A 105 -0.39 -20.40 5.17
N LEU A 106 -1.25 -19.94 6.10
CA LEU A 106 -2.43 -20.67 6.56
C LEU A 106 -3.38 -21.03 5.40
N ARG A 107 -3.62 -20.09 4.47
CA ARG A 107 -4.48 -20.31 3.28
C ARG A 107 -3.89 -21.32 2.29
N SER A 108 -2.57 -21.45 2.26
CA SER A 108 -1.87 -22.36 1.35
C SER A 108 -1.82 -23.81 1.86
N MET A 109 -2.13 -24.04 3.14
CA MET A 109 -2.09 -25.37 3.75
C MET A 109 -3.36 -26.20 3.46
N PRO A 110 -3.25 -27.54 3.34
CA PRO A 110 -4.40 -28.42 3.16
C PRO A 110 -5.33 -28.38 4.38
N GLY A 111 -6.64 -28.42 4.12
CA GLY A 111 -7.70 -28.15 5.09
C GLY A 111 -7.74 -29.08 6.31
N ASP A 112 -7.03 -28.70 7.37
CA ASP A 112 -7.21 -29.18 8.74
C ASP A 112 -8.15 -28.23 9.50
N LYS A 113 -8.96 -28.78 10.42
CA LYS A 113 -9.86 -27.99 11.25
C LYS A 113 -9.12 -26.98 12.11
N SER A 114 -7.93 -27.34 12.61
CA SER A 114 -7.08 -26.43 13.41
C SER A 114 -6.59 -25.24 12.59
N VAL A 115 -6.19 -25.48 11.33
CA VAL A 115 -5.73 -24.45 10.40
C VAL A 115 -6.87 -23.50 10.04
N ALA A 116 -8.07 -24.03 9.80
CA ALA A 116 -9.26 -23.21 9.53
C ALA A 116 -9.62 -22.28 10.69
N VAL A 117 -9.50 -22.73 11.94
CA VAL A 117 -9.73 -21.89 13.14
C VAL A 117 -8.66 -20.81 13.30
N CYS A 118 -7.38 -21.13 13.03
CA CYS A 118 -6.32 -20.14 13.07
C CYS A 118 -6.51 -19.09 11.97
N LEU A 119 -6.91 -19.53 10.76
CA LEU A 119 -7.16 -18.64 9.65
C LEU A 119 -8.33 -17.70 9.92
N SER A 120 -9.45 -18.19 10.47
CA SER A 120 -10.57 -17.30 10.82
C SER A 120 -10.15 -16.24 11.85
N ARG A 121 -9.34 -16.63 12.84
CA ARG A 121 -8.82 -15.68 13.84
C ARG A 121 -7.85 -14.66 13.24
N ALA A 122 -6.98 -15.10 12.33
CA ALA A 122 -6.09 -14.19 11.60
C ALA A 122 -6.87 -13.23 10.70
N ASP A 123 -7.90 -13.71 10.00
CA ASP A 123 -8.76 -12.87 9.15
C ASP A 123 -9.53 -11.83 9.99
N GLU A 124 -10.06 -12.21 11.15
CA GLU A 124 -10.68 -11.27 12.10
C GLU A 124 -9.70 -10.19 12.57
N LEU A 125 -8.48 -10.58 12.92
CA LEU A 125 -7.45 -9.64 13.34
C LEU A 125 -7.02 -8.71 12.19
N ILE A 126 -6.90 -9.24 10.97
CA ILE A 126 -6.64 -8.43 9.76
C ILE A 126 -7.76 -7.40 9.58
N GLN A 127 -9.03 -7.78 9.70
CA GLN A 127 -10.15 -6.81 9.58
C GLN A 127 -10.00 -5.66 10.59
N GLN A 128 -9.63 -5.95 11.84
CA GLN A 128 -9.43 -4.92 12.86
C GLN A 128 -8.23 -4.02 12.57
N VAL A 129 -7.10 -4.62 12.17
CA VAL A 129 -5.91 -3.88 11.72
C VAL A 129 -6.25 -2.95 10.57
N MET A 130 -7.03 -3.41 9.60
CA MET A 130 -7.36 -2.64 8.41
C MET A 130 -8.33 -1.51 8.71
N PHE A 131 -9.20 -1.67 9.72
CA PHE A 131 -9.97 -0.56 10.26
C PHE A 131 -9.05 0.48 10.92
N ARG A 132 -8.12 0.04 11.77
CA ARG A 132 -7.16 0.96 12.41
C ARG A 132 -6.28 1.69 11.40
N LEU A 133 -5.81 1.00 10.36
CA LEU A 133 -5.04 1.63 9.27
C LEU A 133 -5.84 2.68 8.50
N GLN A 134 -7.17 2.53 8.37
CA GLN A 134 -8.02 3.56 7.77
C GLN A 134 -8.05 4.84 8.61
N GLU A 135 -8.15 4.70 9.93
CA GLU A 135 -8.12 5.84 10.86
C GLU A 135 -6.78 6.55 10.84
N GLU A 136 -5.68 5.79 10.90
CA GLU A 136 -4.32 6.35 10.84
C GLU A 136 -4.02 7.00 9.48
N PHE A 137 -4.51 6.43 8.39
CA PHE A 137 -4.40 7.05 7.06
C PHE A 137 -5.08 8.41 7.02
N GLY A 138 -6.27 8.52 7.63
CA GLY A 138 -6.97 9.79 7.83
C GLY A 138 -6.14 10.77 8.67
N TYR A 139 -5.67 10.34 9.84
CA TYR A 139 -4.84 11.15 10.73
C TYR A 139 -3.59 11.71 10.05
N VAL A 140 -2.86 10.89 9.28
CA VAL A 140 -1.65 11.32 8.56
C VAL A 140 -1.97 12.38 7.50
N MET A 141 -3.10 12.27 6.81
CA MET A 141 -3.55 13.30 5.86
C MET A 141 -4.00 14.59 6.55
N ASP A 142 -4.76 14.47 7.65
CA ASP A 142 -5.32 15.62 8.37
C ASP A 142 -4.19 16.46 9.01
N ARG A 143 -3.21 15.79 9.64
CA ARG A 143 -2.01 16.45 10.21
C ARG A 143 -1.16 17.19 9.16
N ALA A 144 -1.15 16.68 7.93
CA ALA A 144 -0.41 17.34 6.87
C ALA A 144 -1.08 18.65 6.44
N SER A 145 -2.42 18.73 6.50
CA SER A 145 -3.17 19.96 6.22
C SER A 145 -2.90 21.04 7.27
N GLU A 146 -2.79 20.67 8.55
CA GLU A 146 -2.48 21.61 9.64
C GLU A 146 -1.09 22.27 9.51
N SER A 147 -0.14 21.61 8.84
CA SER A 147 1.21 22.17 8.60
C SER A 147 1.25 23.30 7.56
N PHE A 148 0.18 23.49 6.77
CA PHE A 148 0.07 24.60 5.82
C PHE A 148 -0.60 25.84 6.41
N ASP A 149 -1.33 25.68 7.52
CA ASP A 149 -2.02 26.77 8.22
C ASP A 149 -1.19 27.39 9.36
N SER A 150 -0.01 26.84 9.67
CA SER A 150 0.94 27.56 10.51
C SER A 150 1.50 28.73 9.69
N ASP A 151 1.11 29.94 10.08
CA ASP A 151 1.55 31.26 9.63
C ASP A 151 3.04 31.39 9.20
N ASP A 152 3.45 30.75 8.11
CA ASP A 152 4.58 31.22 7.31
C ASP A 152 4.08 32.40 6.48
N GLU A 153 3.78 33.49 7.21
CA GLU A 153 4.10 34.83 6.75
C GLU A 153 5.49 34.73 6.12
N PHE A 154 5.53 34.98 4.82
CA PHE A 154 6.70 34.98 3.97
C PHE A 154 7.80 35.87 4.60
N SER A 155 8.56 35.34 5.54
CA SER A 155 9.74 35.98 6.12
C SER A 155 10.90 35.79 5.15
N GLY A 156 10.74 36.41 3.99
CA GLY A 156 11.87 36.71 3.12
C GLY A 156 12.79 37.65 3.89
N GLU A 157 13.95 37.14 4.29
CA GLU A 157 15.07 37.97 4.72
C GLU A 157 15.44 38.92 3.56
N GLU A 158 14.87 40.12 3.55
CA GLU A 158 15.36 41.22 2.72
C GLU A 158 16.37 42.03 3.54
N ASP A 159 17.65 41.77 3.28
CA ASP A 159 18.72 42.68 3.65
C ASP A 159 18.81 43.80 2.58
N ASN A 160 18.65 45.03 3.06
CA ASN A 160 18.94 46.35 2.47
C ASN A 160 18.05 46.99 1.39
N ASP A 161 17.30 48.00 1.88
CA ASP A 161 17.27 49.41 1.45
C ASP A 161 16.72 49.75 0.06
N ILE A 162 15.39 49.77 -0.11
CA ILE A 162 14.74 50.56 -1.19
C ILE A 162 13.39 51.19 -0.73
N SER A 163 13.40 52.53 -0.67
CA SER A 163 12.33 53.52 -0.91
C SER A 163 10.85 53.07 -0.92
N TYR A 164 10.06 53.73 -0.06
CA TYR A 164 8.59 53.67 0.03
C TYR A 164 7.86 54.17 -1.24
N ASP A 165 7.81 53.38 -2.32
CA ASP A 165 6.77 53.56 -3.36
C ASP A 165 6.65 52.36 -4.31
N GLN A 166 6.38 51.15 -3.80
CA GLN A 166 5.93 50.07 -4.68
C GLN A 166 5.08 49.05 -3.93
N VAL A 167 3.77 49.10 -4.18
CA VAL A 167 2.87 47.99 -3.91
C VAL A 167 3.45 46.75 -4.60
N ILE A 168 3.77 45.71 -3.85
CA ILE A 168 4.15 44.41 -4.41
C ILE A 168 2.90 43.86 -5.10
N VAL A 169 2.74 44.20 -6.37
CA VAL A 169 1.73 43.60 -7.23
C VAL A 169 2.20 42.17 -7.47
N ALA A 170 1.49 41.20 -6.89
CA ALA A 170 1.67 39.79 -7.23
C ALA A 170 1.66 39.66 -8.76
N ARG A 171 2.76 39.16 -9.33
CA ARG A 171 2.85 38.94 -10.77
C ARG A 171 1.71 38.02 -11.19
N PRO A 172 0.96 38.33 -12.27
CA PRO A 172 -0.08 37.43 -12.75
C PRO A 172 0.56 36.06 -13.04
N VAL A 173 -0.02 35.02 -12.45
CA VAL A 173 0.39 33.63 -12.68
C VAL A 173 0.12 33.32 -14.15
N THR A 174 1.14 33.54 -14.98
CA THR A 174 1.08 33.35 -16.44
C THR A 174 1.53 31.95 -16.85
N ASP A 175 2.26 31.26 -15.97
CA ASP A 175 2.70 29.89 -16.14
C ASP A 175 2.04 29.00 -15.08
N TYR A 176 0.95 28.32 -15.45
CA TYR A 176 0.24 27.39 -14.57
C TYR A 176 0.98 26.04 -14.48
N LYS A 177 2.31 26.06 -14.46
CA LYS A 177 3.18 24.93 -14.10
C LYS A 177 3.43 24.84 -12.59
N ILE A 178 2.55 25.44 -11.80
CA ILE A 178 2.57 25.32 -10.36
C ILE A 178 1.87 24.00 -10.04
N VAL A 179 2.63 22.91 -10.00
CA VAL A 179 2.20 21.73 -9.25
C VAL A 179 2.49 22.07 -7.80
N ILE A 180 1.45 22.42 -7.04
CA ILE A 180 1.57 22.49 -5.59
C ILE A 180 1.74 21.05 -5.16
N GLU A 181 2.91 20.65 -4.69
CA GLU A 181 3.10 19.36 -4.05
C GLU A 181 2.51 19.52 -2.64
N PRO A 182 1.26 19.11 -2.40
CA PRO A 182 0.49 19.60 -1.26
C PRO A 182 0.79 18.80 0.00
N LEU A 183 1.74 17.86 -0.04
CA LEU A 183 2.15 17.05 1.11
C LEU A 183 3.67 16.89 1.10
N GLN A 184 4.28 16.93 2.30
CA GLN A 184 5.70 16.63 2.46
C GLN A 184 6.03 15.20 2.03
N SER A 185 7.23 14.96 1.52
CA SER A 185 7.64 13.63 1.04
C SER A 185 7.60 12.54 2.13
N SER A 186 7.82 12.92 3.40
CA SER A 186 7.68 12.03 4.56
C SER A 186 6.24 11.53 4.72
N VAL A 187 5.27 12.44 4.68
CA VAL A 187 3.82 12.14 4.74
C VAL A 187 3.42 11.23 3.58
N ILE A 188 3.89 11.52 2.38
CA ILE A 188 3.61 10.67 1.20
C ILE A 188 4.17 9.26 1.42
N GLY A 189 5.37 9.14 2.01
CA GLY A 189 5.98 7.87 2.36
C GLY A 189 5.15 7.06 3.36
N ASP A 190 4.65 7.72 4.40
CA ASP A 190 3.79 7.11 5.41
C ASP A 190 2.45 6.64 4.81
N LEU A 191 1.79 7.49 4.01
CA LEU A 191 0.55 7.14 3.31
C LEU A 191 0.75 5.96 2.35
N ASN A 192 1.86 5.95 1.62
CA ASN A 192 2.19 4.84 0.73
C ASN A 192 2.43 3.54 1.51
N ALA A 193 3.15 3.60 2.64
CA ALA A 193 3.39 2.44 3.48
C ALA A 193 2.07 1.83 4.00
N ILE A 194 1.15 2.67 4.48
CA ILE A 194 -0.19 2.24 4.90
C ILE A 194 -0.97 1.65 3.73
N ALA A 195 -1.03 2.36 2.59
CA ALA A 195 -1.76 1.92 1.41
C ALA A 195 -1.29 0.54 0.92
N LEU A 196 0.02 0.30 0.92
CA LEU A 196 0.59 -0.99 0.53
C LEU A 196 0.08 -2.13 1.41
N ARG A 197 0.05 -1.96 2.74
CA ARG A 197 -0.44 -2.99 3.67
C ARG A 197 -1.93 -3.22 3.52
N MET A 198 -2.70 -2.15 3.31
CA MET A 198 -4.12 -2.26 3.03
C MET A 198 -4.39 -3.05 1.74
N VAL A 199 -3.62 -2.82 0.67
CA VAL A 199 -3.72 -3.57 -0.58
C VAL A 199 -3.33 -5.04 -0.38
N SER A 200 -2.21 -5.30 0.30
CA SER A 200 -1.77 -6.66 0.61
C SER A 200 -2.76 -7.44 1.46
N GLY A 201 -3.50 -6.76 2.35
CA GLY A 201 -4.60 -7.33 3.11
C GLY A 201 -5.90 -7.54 2.32
N GLY A 202 -6.01 -7.01 1.09
CA GLY A 202 -7.22 -7.07 0.27
C GLY A 202 -8.20 -5.90 0.42
N PHE A 203 -7.80 -4.82 1.11
CA PHE A 203 -8.62 -3.65 1.46
C PHE A 203 -8.31 -2.43 0.58
N GLY A 204 -7.92 -2.68 -0.68
CA GLY A 204 -7.57 -1.62 -1.61
C GLY A 204 -8.71 -0.64 -1.91
N LYS A 205 -9.97 -1.12 -1.89
CA LYS A 205 -11.15 -0.28 -2.15
C LYS A 205 -11.42 0.67 -0.99
N GLU A 206 -11.27 0.17 0.24
CA GLU A 206 -11.43 0.91 1.48
C GLU A 206 -10.35 1.99 1.58
N CYS A 207 -9.09 1.63 1.28
CA CYS A 207 -7.98 2.60 1.19
C CYS A 207 -8.29 3.73 0.18
N SER A 208 -8.69 3.36 -1.04
CA SER A 208 -9.07 4.34 -2.09
C SER A 208 -10.23 5.23 -1.66
N ARG A 209 -11.20 4.70 -0.91
CA ARG A 209 -12.34 5.48 -0.40
C ARG A 209 -11.92 6.50 0.65
N VAL A 210 -11.05 6.12 1.60
CA VAL A 210 -10.52 7.06 2.63
C VAL A 210 -9.73 8.17 1.95
N TYR A 211 -8.80 7.82 1.05
CA TYR A 211 -8.04 8.81 0.27
C TYR A 211 -8.96 9.77 -0.49
N SER A 212 -9.91 9.22 -1.25
CA SER A 212 -10.81 10.02 -2.09
C SER A 212 -11.72 10.94 -1.27
N SER A 213 -12.21 10.50 -0.10
CA SER A 213 -13.05 11.35 0.76
C SER A 213 -12.25 12.55 1.26
N ARG A 214 -11.05 12.31 1.76
CA ARG A 214 -10.18 13.33 2.36
C ARG A 214 -9.64 14.32 1.34
N ARG A 215 -9.24 13.85 0.16
CA ARG A 215 -8.86 14.75 -0.94
C ARG A 215 -10.03 15.57 -1.46
N ARG A 216 -11.23 14.99 -1.54
CA ARG A 216 -12.45 15.74 -1.89
C ARG A 216 -12.75 16.82 -0.86
N GLU A 217 -12.73 16.50 0.43
CA GLU A 217 -12.93 17.46 1.53
C GLU A 217 -11.94 18.63 1.41
N PHE A 218 -10.65 18.34 1.23
CA PHE A 218 -9.61 19.36 1.01
C PHE A 218 -9.87 20.26 -0.22
N LEU A 219 -10.31 19.67 -1.34
CA LEU A 219 -10.60 20.42 -2.57
C LEU A 219 -11.86 21.28 -2.41
N GLU A 220 -12.90 20.77 -1.76
CA GLU A 220 -14.14 21.51 -1.46
C GLU A 220 -13.83 22.72 -0.57
N GLU A 221 -13.01 22.54 0.46
CA GLU A 221 -12.55 23.63 1.32
C GLU A 221 -11.71 24.65 0.53
N SER A 222 -10.75 24.19 -0.27
CA SER A 222 -9.92 25.06 -1.12
C SER A 222 -10.75 25.88 -2.11
N LEU A 223 -11.80 25.28 -2.70
CA LEU A 223 -12.71 25.96 -3.62
C LEU A 223 -13.64 26.94 -2.90
N SER A 224 -14.05 26.63 -1.67
CA SER A 224 -14.88 27.54 -0.88
C SER A 224 -14.19 28.89 -0.62
N ARG A 225 -12.85 28.88 -0.49
CA ARG A 225 -12.00 30.08 -0.32
C ARG A 225 -11.93 30.96 -1.58
N LEU A 226 -12.38 30.48 -2.73
CA LEU A 226 -12.47 31.28 -3.95
C LEU A 226 -13.71 32.20 -3.97
N HIS A 227 -14.61 32.07 -2.98
CA HIS A 227 -15.79 32.92 -2.81
C HIS A 227 -16.62 33.07 -4.10
N LEU A 228 -16.75 31.96 -4.85
CA LEU A 228 -17.58 31.91 -6.07
C LEU A 228 -19.05 31.97 -5.68
N ARG A 229 -19.82 32.83 -6.36
CA ARG A 229 -21.27 32.93 -6.12
C ARG A 229 -21.98 31.97 -7.06
N GLY A 230 -22.73 31.04 -6.47
CA GLY A 230 -23.75 30.29 -7.21
C GLY A 230 -24.93 31.21 -7.47
N LEU A 231 -25.03 31.80 -8.66
CA LEU A 231 -26.14 32.66 -9.04
C LEU A 231 -27.35 31.84 -9.47
N SER A 232 -28.52 32.14 -8.90
CA SER A 232 -29.81 31.64 -9.39
C SER A 232 -30.19 32.33 -10.69
N MET A 233 -31.14 31.76 -11.44
CA MET A 233 -31.60 32.38 -12.69
C MET A 233 -32.23 33.76 -12.48
N GLU A 234 -32.85 33.99 -11.33
CA GLU A 234 -33.43 35.28 -10.94
C GLU A 234 -32.33 36.30 -10.62
N GLU A 235 -31.30 35.88 -9.86
CA GLU A 235 -30.16 36.74 -9.53
C GLU A 235 -29.37 37.15 -10.77
N VAL A 236 -29.27 36.29 -11.79
CA VAL A 236 -28.64 36.64 -13.07
C VAL A 236 -29.42 37.72 -13.82
N GLN A 237 -30.75 37.73 -13.73
CA GLN A 237 -31.60 38.73 -14.41
C GLN A 237 -31.59 40.08 -13.70
N ASP A 238 -31.52 40.07 -12.38
CA ASP A 238 -31.59 41.27 -11.54
C ASP A 238 -30.20 41.92 -11.30
N SER A 239 -29.11 41.21 -11.57
CA SER A 239 -27.75 41.74 -11.38
C SER A 239 -27.34 42.69 -12.51
N PRO A 240 -26.66 43.80 -12.20
CA PRO A 240 -26.08 44.66 -13.23
C PRO A 240 -24.99 43.89 -14.01
N TRP A 241 -24.86 44.20 -15.30
CA TRP A 241 -23.94 43.49 -16.19
C TRP A 241 -22.49 43.47 -15.68
N GLN A 242 -22.03 44.56 -15.06
CA GLN A 242 -20.66 44.66 -14.53
C GLN A 242 -20.38 43.63 -13.43
N ASP A 243 -21.33 43.45 -12.49
CA ASP A 243 -21.19 42.45 -11.43
C ASP A 243 -21.19 41.02 -11.99
N LEU A 244 -21.96 40.78 -13.06
CA LEU A 244 -21.99 39.51 -13.75
C LEU A 244 -20.68 39.23 -14.51
N GLU A 245 -20.11 40.24 -15.17
CA GLU A 245 -18.81 40.16 -15.84
C GLU A 245 -17.69 39.83 -14.85
N ASP A 246 -17.67 40.49 -13.69
CA ASP A 246 -16.73 40.20 -12.60
C ASP A 246 -16.90 38.79 -12.01
N GLU A 247 -18.14 38.29 -11.95
CA GLU A 247 -18.42 36.91 -11.53
C GLU A 247 -17.94 35.90 -12.59
N ILE A 248 -18.23 36.13 -13.88
CA ILE A 248 -17.74 35.30 -14.99
C ILE A 248 -16.21 35.23 -14.97
N ASP A 249 -15.52 36.36 -14.80
CA ASP A 249 -14.07 36.42 -14.73
C ASP A 249 -13.52 35.62 -13.54
N ARG A 250 -14.19 35.67 -12.38
CA ARG A 250 -13.85 34.85 -11.21
C ARG A 250 -14.04 33.36 -11.49
N TRP A 251 -15.14 32.96 -12.12
CA TRP A 251 -15.38 31.57 -12.53
C TRP A 251 -14.34 31.08 -13.54
N ILE A 252 -13.97 31.89 -14.54
CA ILE A 252 -12.93 31.53 -15.52
C ILE A 252 -11.60 31.29 -14.81
N LYS A 253 -11.21 32.18 -13.88
CA LYS A 253 -9.97 32.03 -13.10
C LYS A 253 -10.00 30.77 -12.23
N ALA A 254 -11.11 30.52 -11.54
CA ALA A 254 -11.28 29.34 -10.69
C ALA A 254 -11.23 28.03 -11.49
N VAL A 255 -11.98 27.95 -12.60
CA VAL A 255 -11.95 26.80 -13.51
C VAL A 255 -10.54 26.60 -14.06
N THR A 256 -9.83 27.67 -14.41
CA THR A 256 -8.44 27.58 -14.87
C THR A 256 -7.52 27.00 -13.78
N MET A 257 -7.68 27.40 -12.52
CA MET A 257 -6.93 26.81 -11.39
C MET A 257 -7.28 25.33 -11.18
N VAL A 258 -8.56 24.96 -11.23
CA VAL A 258 -8.98 23.56 -11.09
C VAL A 258 -8.32 22.67 -12.15
N PHE A 259 -8.39 23.08 -13.41
CA PHE A 259 -7.88 22.25 -14.51
C PHE A 259 -6.37 22.27 -14.66
N ARG A 260 -5.70 23.40 -14.34
CA ARG A 260 -4.26 23.53 -14.55
C ARG A 260 -3.43 23.25 -13.31
N VAL A 261 -4.01 23.36 -12.11
CA VAL A 261 -3.30 23.20 -10.84
C VAL A 261 -3.84 22.01 -10.06
N PHE A 262 -5.12 22.00 -9.68
CA PHE A 262 -5.64 20.96 -8.79
C PHE A 262 -5.64 19.57 -9.43
N PHE A 263 -6.22 19.39 -10.62
CA PHE A 263 -6.26 18.05 -11.23
C PHE A 263 -4.88 17.45 -11.50
N PRO A 264 -3.90 18.18 -12.07
CA PRO A 264 -2.54 17.66 -12.21
C PRO A 264 -1.88 17.32 -10.87
N SER A 265 -2.07 18.17 -9.84
CA SER A 265 -1.47 17.94 -8.52
C SER A 265 -2.10 16.73 -7.81
N GLU A 266 -3.43 16.58 -7.87
CA GLU A 266 -4.14 15.41 -7.34
C GLU A 266 -3.74 14.13 -8.05
N ARG A 267 -3.57 14.17 -9.37
CA ARG A 267 -3.08 13.02 -10.12
C ARG A 267 -1.69 12.62 -9.65
N LEU A 268 -0.78 13.58 -9.52
CA LEU A 268 0.59 13.30 -9.05
C LEU A 268 0.61 12.77 -7.62
N LEU A 269 -0.20 13.33 -6.73
CA LEU A 269 -0.31 12.85 -5.37
C LEU A 269 -0.90 11.44 -5.33
N CYS A 270 -1.98 11.20 -6.07
CA CYS A 270 -2.61 9.90 -6.19
C CYS A 270 -1.62 8.87 -6.71
N ASP A 271 -0.85 9.19 -7.76
CA ASP A 271 0.20 8.33 -8.27
C ASP A 271 1.21 8.03 -7.14
N ARG A 272 1.75 9.03 -6.45
CA ARG A 272 2.75 8.79 -5.39
C ARG A 272 2.24 7.97 -4.20
N VAL A 273 0.99 8.17 -3.77
CA VAL A 273 0.38 7.38 -2.69
C VAL A 273 0.01 5.98 -3.19
N SER A 274 -0.50 5.87 -4.42
CA SER A 274 -1.17 4.69 -4.98
C SER A 274 -0.32 3.88 -5.97
N LEU A 275 0.97 4.19 -6.15
CA LEU A 275 1.84 3.63 -7.21
C LEU A 275 2.06 2.10 -7.18
N ILE A 276 1.34 1.34 -6.35
CA ILE A 276 1.35 -0.14 -6.34
C ILE A 276 -0.02 -0.74 -6.73
N PHE A 277 -1.10 0.04 -6.87
CA PHE A 277 -2.39 -0.50 -7.37
C PHE A 277 -2.36 -0.94 -8.84
N LEU A 278 -1.34 -0.57 -9.62
CA LEU A 278 -1.24 -0.84 -11.07
C LEU A 278 0.02 -1.62 -11.49
N SER A 279 0.83 -2.07 -10.53
CA SER A 279 2.11 -2.76 -10.81
C SER A 279 2.02 -4.28 -10.65
N HIS A 280 0.82 -4.87 -10.75
CA HIS A 280 0.64 -6.30 -11.01
C HIS A 280 -0.35 -6.49 -12.17
N PRO A 281 0.08 -7.12 -13.28
CA PRO A 281 -0.79 -7.43 -14.42
C PRO A 281 -1.81 -8.53 -14.12
#